data_AF-A0A1H4A6U3-F1
#
_entry.id   AF-A0A1H4A6U3-F1
#
_cell.length_a   1.000
_cell.length_b   1.000
_cell.length_c   1.000
_cell.angle_alpha   90.00
_cell.angle_beta   90.00
_cell.angle_gamma   90.00
#
_symmetry.space_group_name_H-M   'P 1'
#
loop_
_entity.id
_entity.type
_entity.pdbx_description
1 polymer ?
#
loop_
_entity_poly.entity_id
_entity_poly.type
_entity_poly.pdbx_seq_one_letter_code
_entity_poly.pdbx_strand_id
1 'polypeptide(L)'
;MPPNDPWEEHDASEDAKSYLTLYYCEDDISKYPVREVTKVNDNKSDPNLETMSYGLCSTCTRDIRSGLVKNDRPYLFFCTNYHGDRHLAGYYHIGWHSLGWPLLTNYRDGSIQDDYRLVADEMHWVYPPISFETVAEETGFDGIQSGFRKKLVGPDRTADLLALLHDREDYSERYIEEIRRLERINKRYHEYRYPTWEREDSFDWESVENYVEMATTDEDDGNKEILEQKVDEFDVDLDRITSRGVSDWFCLLCEHEFENEAPLKLCPNCDNGGGVIPDRAINA
;
A
#
# COMPACT_ATOMS: atom_id res chain seq x y z
N MET A 1 5.32 18.16 0.27
CA MET A 1 6.60 18.12 1.00
C MET A 1 6.86 16.65 1.31
N PRO A 2 8.02 16.12 0.93
CA PRO A 2 9.00 15.65 1.88
C PRO A 2 10.39 16.19 1.48
N PRO A 3 10.88 17.23 2.17
CA PRO A 3 12.14 17.88 1.82
C PRO A 3 13.21 17.63 2.90
N ASN A 4 13.02 16.60 3.73
CA ASN A 4 14.00 16.15 4.71
C ASN A 4 14.42 14.73 4.34
N ASP A 5 15.67 14.41 4.63
CA ASP A 5 16.19 13.05 4.52
C ASP A 5 15.25 12.06 5.24
N PRO A 6 15.11 10.82 4.73
CA PRO A 6 15.78 10.19 3.58
C PRO A 6 14.91 10.18 2.30
N TRP A 7 14.03 11.16 2.13
CA TRP A 7 13.18 11.22 0.94
C TRP A 7 13.93 11.80 -0.26
N GLU A 8 13.90 11.06 -1.36
CA GLU A 8 14.46 11.46 -2.65
C GLU A 8 13.32 11.90 -3.58
N GLU A 9 13.58 12.96 -4.36
CA GLU A 9 12.67 13.39 -5.42
C GLU A 9 12.59 12.30 -6.49
N HIS A 10 11.36 11.95 -6.89
CA HIS A 10 11.13 10.94 -7.90
C HIS A 10 11.34 11.56 -9.28
N ASP A 11 12.31 11.03 -10.04
CA ASP A 11 12.61 11.45 -11.41
C ASP A 11 11.54 10.94 -12.40
N ALA A 12 10.28 11.31 -12.18
CA ALA A 12 9.14 10.92 -13.01
C ALA A 12 9.32 11.36 -14.48
N SER A 13 9.08 10.43 -15.40
CA SER A 13 9.04 10.68 -16.84
C SER A 13 7.60 10.61 -17.35
N GLU A 14 7.09 11.71 -17.91
CA GLU A 14 5.77 11.76 -18.54
C GLU A 14 5.62 10.79 -19.73
N ASP A 15 6.74 10.42 -20.37
CA ASP A 15 6.77 9.43 -21.45
C ASP A 15 6.79 7.98 -20.93
N ALA A 16 6.89 7.78 -19.62
CA ALA A 16 6.86 6.46 -19.01
C ALA A 16 5.43 5.92 -18.88
N LYS A 17 5.35 4.59 -18.80
CA LYS A 17 4.10 3.87 -18.53
C LYS A 17 3.71 4.00 -17.05
N SER A 18 2.44 4.18 -16.75
CA SER A 18 1.90 4.24 -15.38
C SER A 18 1.28 2.92 -14.94
N TYR A 19 0.91 2.81 -13.65
CA TYR A 19 0.24 1.63 -13.10
C TYR A 19 -1.23 1.90 -12.77
N LEU A 20 -2.09 0.92 -13.05
CA LEU A 20 -3.37 0.72 -12.37
C LEU A 20 -3.19 -0.36 -11.32
N THR A 21 -3.70 -0.14 -10.12
CA THR A 21 -3.77 -1.14 -9.05
C THR A 21 -5.19 -1.29 -8.54
N LEU A 22 -5.59 -2.50 -8.19
CA LEU A 22 -6.88 -2.79 -7.57
C LEU A 22 -6.72 -2.88 -6.05
N TYR A 23 -7.35 -1.97 -5.31
CA TYR A 23 -7.62 -2.16 -3.89
C TYR A 23 -9.08 -2.60 -3.71
N TYR A 24 -9.40 -3.31 -2.62
CA TYR A 24 -10.77 -3.72 -2.34
C TYR A 24 -11.39 -2.77 -1.33
N CYS A 25 -12.64 -2.38 -1.58
CA CYS A 25 -13.49 -1.65 -0.67
C CYS A 25 -14.82 -2.40 -0.52
N GLU A 26 -14.87 -3.33 0.43
CA GLU A 26 -16.11 -4.05 0.78
C GLU A 26 -16.78 -3.48 2.04
N ASP A 27 -16.45 -2.25 2.44
CA ASP A 27 -17.03 -1.63 3.63
C ASP A 27 -18.47 -1.13 3.35
N ASP A 28 -19.44 -1.97 3.73
CA ASP A 28 -20.88 -1.71 3.57
C ASP A 28 -21.39 -0.44 4.26
N ILE A 29 -20.66 0.09 5.25
CA ILE A 29 -21.06 1.30 5.97
C ILE A 29 -20.38 2.56 5.42
N SER A 30 -19.47 2.42 4.45
CA SER A 30 -18.78 3.54 3.82
C SER A 30 -19.55 4.06 2.60
N LYS A 31 -19.73 5.39 2.52
CA LYS A 31 -20.29 6.03 1.32
C LYS A 31 -19.27 6.11 0.19
N TYR A 32 -18.01 6.30 0.53
CA TYR A 32 -16.91 6.46 -0.43
C TYR A 32 -16.11 5.17 -0.53
N PRO A 33 -15.52 4.83 -1.69
CA PRO A 33 -14.71 3.63 -1.81
C PRO A 33 -13.34 3.80 -1.15
N VAL A 34 -13.29 3.98 0.16
CA VAL A 34 -12.04 4.07 0.93
C VAL A 34 -11.49 2.67 1.20
N ARG A 35 -10.23 2.57 1.65
CA ARG A 35 -9.67 1.29 2.12
C ARG A 35 -10.51 0.71 3.27
N GLU A 36 -10.45 -0.60 3.48
CA GLU A 36 -11.19 -1.31 4.54
C GLU A 36 -10.64 -0.98 5.93
N VAL A 37 -11.10 0.12 6.52
CA VAL A 37 -10.68 0.57 7.85
C VAL A 37 -11.35 -0.23 8.96
N THR A 38 -12.62 -0.63 8.77
CA THR A 38 -13.45 -1.22 9.84
C THR A 38 -13.43 -2.74 9.92
N LYS A 39 -12.68 -3.39 9.04
CA LYS A 39 -12.56 -4.85 9.00
C LYS A 39 -11.48 -5.30 9.98
N VAL A 40 -11.86 -5.48 11.24
CA VAL A 40 -10.93 -5.95 12.31
C VAL A 40 -10.26 -7.25 11.88
N ASN A 41 -8.95 -7.35 12.08
CA ASN A 41 -8.10 -8.44 11.61
C ASN A 41 -8.08 -8.64 10.09
N ASP A 42 -8.53 -7.69 9.26
CA ASP A 42 -8.30 -7.63 7.80
C ASP A 42 -8.28 -6.17 7.34
N ASN A 43 -7.81 -5.29 8.23
CA ASN A 43 -7.84 -3.86 8.00
C ASN A 43 -6.70 -3.46 7.06
N LYS A 44 -7.03 -2.59 6.11
CA LYS A 44 -6.07 -2.11 5.11
C LYS A 44 -5.57 -0.72 5.50
N SER A 45 -4.25 -0.56 5.40
CA SER A 45 -3.51 0.67 5.69
C SER A 45 -3.19 1.48 4.43
N ASP A 46 -3.08 0.82 3.28
CA ASP A 46 -2.77 1.43 1.99
C ASP A 46 -3.99 1.34 1.04
N PRO A 47 -4.23 2.35 0.18
CA PRO A 47 -3.52 3.63 0.10
C PRO A 47 -3.82 4.55 1.29
N ASN A 48 -2.80 5.26 1.78
CA ASN A 48 -2.91 6.16 2.92
C ASN A 48 -3.15 7.61 2.44
N LEU A 49 -4.42 7.94 2.21
CA LEU A 49 -4.86 9.24 1.67
C LEU A 49 -4.51 10.40 2.60
N GLU A 50 -4.50 10.18 3.91
CA GLU A 50 -4.25 11.21 4.92
C GLU A 50 -2.84 11.78 4.85
N THR A 51 -1.89 11.00 4.32
CA THR A 51 -0.48 11.35 4.18
C THR A 51 0.01 11.26 2.73
N MET A 52 -0.89 10.93 1.80
CA MET A 52 -0.58 10.70 0.39
C MET A 52 0.53 9.66 0.18
N SER A 53 0.66 8.72 1.12
CA SER A 53 1.73 7.72 1.12
C SER A 53 1.23 6.36 0.64
N TYR A 54 2.16 5.56 0.11
CA TYR A 54 1.88 4.22 -0.38
C TYR A 54 3.04 3.26 -0.10
N GLY A 55 2.73 2.11 0.51
CA GLY A 55 3.70 1.05 0.80
C GLY A 55 4.41 1.16 2.14
N LEU A 56 3.86 1.95 3.06
CA LEU A 56 4.37 2.05 4.43
C LEU A 56 4.02 0.79 5.24
N CYS A 57 2.81 0.28 5.06
CA CYS A 57 2.20 -0.64 6.01
C CYS A 57 1.79 -1.98 5.39
N SER A 58 1.75 -2.10 4.06
CA SER A 58 1.43 -3.36 3.36
C SER A 58 2.58 -3.92 2.51
N THR A 59 2.79 -5.24 2.62
CA THR A 59 3.73 -5.98 1.75
C THR A 59 3.16 -6.21 0.34
N CYS A 60 1.86 -6.00 0.14
CA CYS A 60 1.23 -6.12 -1.17
C CYS A 60 1.87 -5.16 -2.18
N THR A 61 2.02 -5.62 -3.43
CA THR A 61 2.43 -4.79 -4.58
C THR A 61 3.83 -4.15 -4.51
N ARG A 62 4.79 -4.76 -3.80
CA ARG A 62 6.23 -4.38 -3.84
C ARG A 62 6.74 -4.15 -5.26
N ASP A 63 6.29 -4.98 -6.21
CA ASP A 63 6.71 -4.86 -7.60
C ASP A 63 6.16 -3.60 -8.31
N ILE A 64 4.99 -3.10 -7.90
CA ILE A 64 4.47 -1.81 -8.36
C ILE A 64 5.37 -0.70 -7.83
N ARG A 65 5.69 -0.72 -6.52
CA ARG A 65 6.54 0.33 -5.91
C ARG A 65 7.93 0.37 -6.49
N SER A 66 8.61 -0.78 -6.54
CA SER A 66 9.89 -0.90 -7.21
C SER A 66 9.80 -0.57 -8.70
N GLY A 67 8.68 -0.87 -9.34
CA GLY A 67 8.45 -0.56 -10.74
C GLY A 67 8.24 0.93 -11.01
N LEU A 68 7.60 1.65 -10.08
CA LEU A 68 7.41 3.10 -10.15
C LEU A 68 8.76 3.82 -10.09
N VAL A 69 9.57 3.49 -9.08
CA VAL A 69 10.90 4.09 -8.89
C VAL A 69 11.88 3.69 -9.99
N LYS A 70 12.14 2.39 -10.20
CA LYS A 70 13.21 1.93 -11.13
C LYS A 70 12.92 2.16 -12.62
N ASN A 71 11.72 2.63 -12.97
CA ASN A 71 11.37 2.89 -14.37
C ASN A 71 10.69 4.26 -14.51
N ASP A 72 10.94 5.17 -13.57
CA ASP A 72 10.59 6.60 -13.68
C ASP A 72 9.11 6.83 -13.97
N ARG A 73 8.24 6.01 -13.39
CA ARG A 73 6.81 6.02 -13.72
C ARG A 73 6.09 7.05 -12.86
N PRO A 74 5.30 7.96 -13.44
CA PRO A 74 4.75 9.10 -12.71
C PRO A 74 3.51 8.75 -11.88
N TYR A 75 2.58 7.95 -12.44
CA TYR A 75 1.25 7.79 -11.84
C TYR A 75 0.95 6.39 -11.32
N LEU A 76 0.25 6.35 -10.19
CA LEU A 76 -0.44 5.18 -9.65
C LEU A 76 -1.95 5.46 -9.60
N PHE A 77 -2.69 4.85 -10.52
CA PHE A 77 -4.15 4.89 -10.57
C PHE A 77 -4.76 3.81 -9.68
N PHE A 78 -5.76 4.21 -8.91
CA PHE A 78 -6.46 3.34 -7.97
C PHE A 78 -7.81 2.92 -8.54
N CYS A 79 -7.94 1.62 -8.77
CA CYS A 79 -9.20 0.97 -9.08
C CYS A 79 -9.73 0.27 -7.84
N THR A 80 -11.05 0.12 -7.75
CA THR A 80 -11.71 -0.51 -6.63
C THR A 80 -12.83 -1.44 -7.08
N ASN A 81 -13.24 -2.35 -6.20
CA ASN A 81 -14.54 -3.01 -6.29
C ASN A 81 -15.50 -2.23 -5.39
N TYR A 82 -16.54 -1.65 -5.96
CA TYR A 82 -17.52 -0.83 -5.26
C TYR A 82 -18.91 -1.32 -5.64
N HIS A 83 -19.66 -1.83 -4.66
CA HIS A 83 -20.98 -2.49 -4.84
C HIS A 83 -20.98 -3.66 -5.85
N GLY A 84 -19.87 -4.39 -5.95
CA GLY A 84 -19.76 -5.57 -6.83
C GLY A 84 -19.21 -5.27 -8.22
N ASP A 85 -19.04 -4.00 -8.57
CA ASP A 85 -18.56 -3.56 -9.87
C ASP A 85 -17.18 -2.87 -9.76
N ARG A 86 -16.37 -3.02 -10.81
CA ARG A 86 -15.03 -2.43 -10.87
C ARG A 86 -15.07 -0.99 -11.35
N HIS A 87 -14.39 -0.13 -10.60
CA HIS A 87 -14.37 1.30 -10.87
C HIS A 87 -12.95 1.88 -10.78
N LEU A 88 -12.72 2.99 -11.48
CA LEU A 88 -11.59 3.89 -11.28
C LEU A 88 -12.00 4.94 -10.24
N ALA A 89 -11.23 5.05 -9.15
CA ALA A 89 -11.58 5.89 -8.00
C ALA A 89 -10.72 7.16 -7.89
N GLY A 90 -9.46 7.10 -8.29
CA GLY A 90 -8.53 8.23 -8.19
C GLY A 90 -7.10 7.87 -8.60
N TYR A 91 -6.16 8.75 -8.33
CA TYR A 91 -4.73 8.51 -8.57
C TYR A 91 -3.84 9.24 -7.56
N TYR A 92 -2.58 8.80 -7.53
CA TYR A 92 -1.43 9.54 -7.02
C TYR A 92 -0.47 9.87 -8.15
N HIS A 93 0.02 11.11 -8.18
CA HIS A 93 1.26 11.47 -8.88
C HIS A 93 2.40 11.32 -7.87
N ILE A 94 3.37 10.48 -8.18
CA ILE A 94 4.45 10.15 -7.24
C ILE A 94 5.50 11.26 -7.32
N GLY A 95 5.65 12.01 -6.23
CA GLY A 95 6.64 13.07 -6.14
C GLY A 95 7.96 12.61 -5.50
N TRP A 96 7.89 11.63 -4.59
CA TRP A 96 9.06 11.22 -3.81
C TRP A 96 9.06 9.74 -3.44
N HIS A 97 10.26 9.23 -3.17
CA HIS A 97 10.45 7.89 -2.67
C HIS A 97 11.56 7.82 -1.61
N SER A 98 11.53 6.75 -0.81
CA SER A 98 12.66 6.34 0.03
C SER A 98 12.78 4.82 0.00
N LEU A 99 13.98 4.30 0.24
CA LEU A 99 14.14 2.89 0.56
C LEU A 99 13.39 2.58 1.85
N GLY A 100 12.64 1.48 1.87
CA GLY A 100 12.05 0.93 3.08
C GLY A 100 12.78 -0.34 3.51
N TRP A 101 12.36 -0.90 4.65
CA TRP A 101 12.81 -2.22 5.06
C TRP A 101 12.67 -3.23 3.91
N PRO A 102 13.72 -4.00 3.61
CA PRO A 102 13.65 -5.01 2.58
C PRO A 102 12.62 -6.08 2.97
N LEU A 103 12.01 -6.70 1.96
CA LEU A 103 10.96 -7.68 2.15
C LEU A 103 11.46 -9.09 1.79
N LEU A 104 11.07 -10.05 2.64
CA LEU A 104 11.17 -11.46 2.34
C LEU A 104 10.11 -11.82 1.29
N THR A 105 10.55 -12.22 0.10
CA THR A 105 9.62 -12.55 -1.00
C THR A 105 9.90 -13.95 -1.54
N ASN A 106 8.82 -14.70 -1.76
CA ASN A 106 8.85 -15.97 -2.48
C ASN A 106 8.67 -15.79 -4.01
N TYR A 107 8.67 -14.56 -4.53
CA TYR A 107 8.23 -14.28 -5.91
C TYR A 107 9.22 -14.69 -7.00
N ARG A 108 10.50 -14.80 -6.68
CA ARG A 108 11.51 -15.22 -7.67
C ARG A 108 12.43 -16.33 -7.19
N ASP A 109 13.02 -16.25 -6.01
CA ASP A 109 14.01 -17.27 -5.60
C ASP A 109 14.13 -17.43 -4.08
N GLY A 110 13.10 -17.06 -3.30
CA GLY A 110 13.23 -16.97 -1.84
C GLY A 110 14.35 -15.99 -1.47
N SER A 111 14.16 -14.71 -1.80
CA SER A 111 15.23 -13.72 -1.62
C SER A 111 14.71 -12.49 -0.90
N ILE A 112 15.55 -11.92 -0.04
CA ILE A 112 15.34 -10.60 0.54
C ILE A 112 15.56 -9.56 -0.55
N GLN A 113 14.58 -8.68 -0.72
CA GLN A 113 14.51 -7.74 -1.83
C GLN A 113 14.19 -6.34 -1.34
N ASP A 114 14.89 -5.35 -1.89
CA ASP A 114 14.63 -3.95 -1.55
C ASP A 114 13.17 -3.59 -1.85
N ASP A 115 12.61 -2.77 -1.00
CA ASP A 115 11.28 -2.23 -1.17
C ASP A 115 11.32 -0.71 -1.04
N TYR A 116 10.34 -0.07 -1.65
CA TYR A 116 10.25 1.39 -1.67
C TYR A 116 9.02 1.85 -0.92
N ARG A 117 9.12 3.02 -0.34
CA ARG A 117 8.01 3.81 0.19
C ARG A 117 7.80 4.98 -0.73
N LEU A 118 6.56 5.31 -1.02
CA LEU A 118 6.22 6.37 -1.96
C LEU A 118 5.40 7.45 -1.25
N VAL A 119 5.61 8.69 -1.67
CA VAL A 119 4.80 9.85 -1.30
C VAL A 119 4.37 10.55 -2.59
N ALA A 120 3.08 10.84 -2.68
CA ALA A 120 2.53 11.63 -3.76
C ALA A 120 2.68 13.13 -3.46
N ASP A 121 2.93 13.93 -4.49
CA ASP A 121 2.82 15.40 -4.45
C ASP A 121 1.41 15.88 -4.83
N GLU A 122 0.68 15.04 -5.55
CA GLU A 122 -0.68 15.29 -6.00
C GLU A 122 -1.54 14.02 -5.86
N MET A 123 -2.79 14.22 -5.48
CA MET A 123 -3.82 13.20 -5.55
C MET A 123 -5.12 13.81 -6.04
N HIS A 124 -5.95 12.99 -6.68
CA HIS A 124 -7.30 13.37 -7.08
C HIS A 124 -8.20 12.15 -6.97
N TRP A 125 -9.33 12.30 -6.28
CA TRP A 125 -10.29 11.22 -6.06
C TRP A 125 -11.68 11.68 -6.47
N VAL A 126 -12.47 10.80 -7.09
CA VAL A 126 -13.78 11.19 -7.63
C VAL A 126 -14.93 10.45 -6.93
N TYR A 127 -16.10 11.08 -6.93
CA TYR A 127 -17.34 10.46 -6.48
C TYR A 127 -18.53 10.91 -7.35
N PRO A 128 -19.40 9.98 -7.82
CA PRO A 128 -19.25 8.53 -7.75
C PRO A 128 -17.98 8.06 -8.51
N PRO A 129 -17.36 6.92 -8.12
CA PRO A 129 -16.22 6.40 -8.84
C PRO A 129 -16.65 6.00 -10.27
N ILE A 130 -15.72 6.00 -11.22
CA ILE A 130 -16.03 5.85 -12.65
C ILE A 130 -16.05 4.37 -13.00
N SER A 131 -17.16 3.87 -13.52
CA SER A 131 -17.27 2.45 -13.89
C SER A 131 -16.26 2.10 -15.00
N PHE A 132 -15.77 0.87 -15.02
CA PHE A 132 -14.87 0.41 -16.10
C PHE A 132 -15.53 0.46 -17.48
N GLU A 133 -16.86 0.33 -17.55
CA GLU A 133 -17.63 0.54 -18.78
C GLU A 133 -17.53 1.99 -19.25
N THR A 134 -17.80 2.96 -18.38
CA THR A 134 -17.67 4.39 -18.69
C THR A 134 -16.23 4.75 -19.07
N VAL A 135 -15.22 4.20 -18.39
CA VAL A 135 -13.81 4.41 -18.78
C VAL A 135 -13.57 3.90 -20.20
N ALA A 136 -14.02 2.68 -20.53
CA ALA A 136 -13.87 2.12 -21.87
C ALA A 136 -14.60 2.95 -22.93
N GLU A 137 -15.83 3.41 -22.66
CA GLU A 137 -16.63 4.22 -23.58
C GLU A 137 -16.04 5.61 -23.83
N GLU A 138 -15.62 6.31 -22.79
CA GLU A 138 -15.13 7.70 -22.89
C GLU A 138 -13.68 7.78 -23.36
N THR A 139 -12.85 6.76 -23.10
CA THR A 139 -11.43 6.76 -23.49
C THR A 139 -11.09 5.79 -24.63
N GLY A 140 -11.96 4.83 -24.95
CA GLY A 140 -11.64 3.72 -25.85
C GLY A 140 -10.65 2.70 -25.27
N PHE A 141 -10.46 2.68 -23.94
CA PHE A 141 -9.55 1.75 -23.26
C PHE A 141 -10.26 0.44 -22.85
N ASP A 142 -10.70 -0.37 -23.82
CA ASP A 142 -11.37 -1.67 -23.60
C ASP A 142 -10.58 -2.61 -22.69
N GLY A 143 -9.25 -2.48 -22.70
CA GLY A 143 -8.36 -3.24 -21.84
C GLY A 143 -8.67 -3.11 -20.35
N ILE A 144 -9.29 -2.02 -19.89
CA ILE A 144 -9.63 -1.86 -18.47
C ILE A 144 -10.65 -2.90 -17.99
N GLN A 145 -11.52 -3.38 -18.88
CA GLN A 145 -12.56 -4.36 -18.54
C GLN A 145 -12.02 -5.77 -18.33
N SER A 146 -10.78 -6.05 -18.77
CA SER A 146 -10.12 -7.32 -18.47
C SER A 146 -9.79 -7.46 -16.98
N GLY A 147 -9.93 -8.67 -16.43
CA GLY A 147 -9.58 -8.91 -15.03
C GLY A 147 -8.10 -8.68 -14.74
N PHE A 148 -7.78 -7.73 -13.85
CA PHE A 148 -6.44 -7.50 -13.33
C PHE A 148 -6.43 -7.22 -11.82
N ARG A 149 -5.29 -7.47 -11.17
CA ARG A 149 -4.93 -6.88 -9.86
C ARG A 149 -4.02 -5.66 -10.01
N LYS A 150 -3.16 -5.69 -11.03
CA LYS A 150 -2.31 -4.59 -11.47
C LYS A 150 -2.21 -4.58 -12.98
N LYS A 151 -2.06 -3.41 -13.59
CA LYS A 151 -1.95 -3.26 -15.05
C LYS A 151 -1.06 -2.08 -15.41
N LEU A 152 -0.21 -2.26 -16.41
CA LEU A 152 0.57 -1.16 -16.99
C LEU A 152 -0.26 -0.45 -18.07
N VAL A 153 -0.19 0.87 -18.09
CA VAL A 153 -0.82 1.74 -19.10
C VAL A 153 0.22 2.62 -19.76
N GLY A 154 0.09 2.85 -21.06
CA GLY A 154 0.98 3.72 -21.83
C GLY A 154 0.67 5.21 -21.61
N PRO A 155 1.59 6.12 -21.99
CA PRO A 155 1.41 7.57 -21.80
C PRO A 155 0.09 8.11 -22.36
N ASP A 156 -0.30 7.71 -23.57
CA ASP A 156 -1.58 8.13 -24.16
C ASP A 156 -2.77 7.75 -23.26
N ARG A 157 -2.75 6.54 -22.70
CA ARG A 157 -3.80 6.07 -21.78
C ARG A 157 -3.71 6.72 -20.41
N THR A 158 -2.52 7.03 -19.94
CA THR A 158 -2.32 7.82 -18.73
C THR A 158 -3.00 9.18 -18.89
N ALA A 159 -2.75 9.88 -20.01
CA ALA A 159 -3.37 11.17 -20.31
C ALA A 159 -4.89 11.07 -20.41
N ASP A 160 -5.43 10.04 -21.07
CA ASP A 160 -6.88 9.81 -21.15
C ASP A 160 -7.50 9.63 -19.76
N LEU A 161 -6.87 8.85 -18.88
CA LEU A 161 -7.36 8.59 -17.52
C LEU A 161 -7.28 9.85 -16.63
N LEU A 162 -6.23 10.66 -16.78
CA LEU A 162 -6.11 11.94 -16.09
C LEU A 162 -7.18 12.91 -16.52
N ALA A 163 -7.38 13.10 -17.83
CA ALA A 163 -8.43 13.96 -18.36
C ALA A 163 -9.81 13.54 -17.84
N LEU A 164 -10.08 12.24 -17.83
CA LEU A 164 -11.32 11.68 -17.32
C LEU A 164 -11.55 12.00 -15.82
N LEU A 165 -10.50 11.93 -15.00
CA LEU A 165 -10.57 12.23 -13.57
C LEU A 165 -10.68 13.74 -13.32
N HIS A 166 -9.94 14.56 -14.05
CA HIS A 166 -9.93 16.03 -13.93
C HIS A 166 -11.21 16.71 -14.43
N ASP A 167 -11.95 16.08 -15.34
CA ASP A 167 -13.30 16.53 -15.74
C ASP A 167 -14.35 16.36 -14.62
N ARG A 168 -13.99 15.71 -13.51
CA ARG A 168 -14.84 15.47 -12.34
C ARG A 168 -14.28 16.21 -11.13
N GLU A 169 -15.18 16.66 -10.27
CA GLU A 169 -14.83 17.33 -9.01
C GLU A 169 -13.92 16.44 -8.13
N ASP A 170 -12.94 17.06 -7.47
CA ASP A 170 -12.07 16.39 -6.52
C ASP A 170 -12.77 16.19 -5.17
N TYR A 171 -12.87 14.93 -4.75
CA TYR A 171 -13.45 14.46 -3.50
C TYR A 171 -12.39 13.99 -2.49
N SER A 172 -11.09 14.23 -2.72
CA SER A 172 -10.00 13.81 -1.84
C SER A 172 -10.25 14.11 -0.36
N GLU A 173 -10.67 15.33 -0.03
CA GLU A 173 -11.00 15.71 1.36
C GLU A 173 -12.15 14.90 1.94
N ARG A 174 -13.17 14.55 1.13
CA ARG A 174 -14.32 13.74 1.56
C ARG A 174 -13.93 12.29 1.82
N TYR A 175 -13.00 11.75 1.06
CA TYR A 175 -12.44 10.42 1.35
C TYR A 175 -11.69 10.42 2.69
N ILE A 176 -10.88 11.45 2.96
CA ILE A 176 -10.19 11.60 4.26
C ILE A 176 -11.18 11.75 5.42
N GLU A 177 -12.23 12.57 5.25
CA GLU A 177 -13.29 12.72 6.26
C GLU A 177 -13.99 11.39 6.56
N GLU A 178 -14.22 10.58 5.53
CA GLU A 178 -14.86 9.27 5.66
C GLU A 178 -13.97 8.28 6.41
N ILE A 179 -12.68 8.22 6.08
CA ILE A 179 -11.72 7.41 6.83
C ILE A 179 -11.73 7.79 8.31
N ARG A 180 -11.66 9.09 8.63
CA ARG A 180 -11.74 9.57 10.02
C ARG A 180 -13.07 9.20 10.69
N ARG A 181 -14.18 9.14 9.95
CA ARG A 181 -15.47 8.68 10.47
C ARG A 181 -15.43 7.20 10.82
N LEU A 182 -14.89 6.37 9.93
CA LEU A 182 -14.73 4.93 10.12
C LEU A 182 -13.79 4.61 11.30
N GLU A 183 -12.67 5.31 11.43
CA GLU A 183 -11.77 5.20 12.58
C GLU A 183 -12.46 5.50 13.91
N ARG A 184 -13.35 6.52 13.96
CA ARG A 184 -14.14 6.82 15.17
C ARG A 184 -15.12 5.71 15.51
N ILE A 185 -15.63 4.99 14.50
CA ILE A 185 -16.48 3.82 14.70
C ILE A 185 -15.65 2.71 15.33
N ASN A 186 -14.47 2.39 14.79
CA ASN A 186 -13.56 1.43 15.40
C ASN A 186 -13.24 1.78 16.86
N LYS A 187 -12.83 3.03 17.12
CA LYS A 187 -12.51 3.50 18.48
C LYS A 187 -13.67 3.33 19.46
N ARG A 188 -14.90 3.52 18.99
CA ARG A 188 -16.11 3.34 19.82
C ARG A 188 -16.35 1.87 20.20
N TYR A 189 -16.05 0.92 19.32
CA TYR A 189 -16.39 -0.49 19.51
C TYR A 189 -15.21 -1.36 19.97
N HIS A 190 -13.98 -0.90 19.76
CA HIS A 190 -12.75 -1.67 19.97
C HIS A 190 -11.68 -0.90 20.74
N GLU A 191 -11.99 0.28 21.29
CA GLU A 191 -11.07 1.19 22.02
C GLU A 191 -9.97 1.84 21.15
N TYR A 192 -9.61 1.20 20.04
CA TYR A 192 -8.59 1.62 19.08
C TYR A 192 -9.19 2.03 17.74
N ARG A 193 -8.54 2.96 17.04
CA ARG A 193 -8.88 3.33 15.65
C ARG A 193 -8.48 2.24 14.67
N TYR A 194 -7.36 1.58 14.96
CA TYR A 194 -6.92 0.39 14.25
C TYR A 194 -6.64 -0.73 15.25
N PRO A 195 -7.62 -1.61 15.51
CA PRO A 195 -7.51 -2.64 16.56
C PRO A 195 -6.32 -3.58 16.39
N THR A 196 -6.01 -3.99 15.16
CA THR A 196 -4.88 -4.88 14.87
C THR A 196 -3.52 -4.31 15.30
N TRP A 197 -3.37 -2.98 15.26
CA TRP A 197 -2.16 -2.28 15.69
C TRP A 197 -2.28 -1.68 17.09
N GLU A 198 -3.39 -1.95 17.80
CA GLU A 198 -3.73 -1.29 19.07
C GLU A 198 -3.52 0.25 19.02
N ARG A 199 -3.81 0.84 17.85
CA ARG A 199 -3.47 2.22 17.57
C ARG A 199 -4.61 3.16 17.93
N GLU A 200 -4.34 4.10 18.81
CA GLU A 200 -5.34 5.08 19.27
C GLU A 200 -5.57 6.26 18.32
N ASP A 201 -4.58 6.56 17.47
CA ASP A 201 -4.51 7.73 16.61
C ASP A 201 -4.61 7.41 15.11
N SER A 202 -5.01 8.40 14.31
CA SER A 202 -5.07 8.28 12.83
C SER A 202 -3.68 8.25 12.25
N PHE A 203 -3.46 7.65 11.08
CA PHE A 203 -2.19 7.82 10.38
C PHE A 203 -1.95 9.29 10.00
N ASP A 204 -0.74 9.76 10.26
CA ASP A 204 -0.27 11.12 10.01
C ASP A 204 1.21 11.13 9.65
N TRP A 205 1.77 12.32 9.41
CA TRP A 205 3.17 12.47 9.00
C TRP A 205 4.17 12.03 10.08
N GLU A 206 3.84 12.17 11.36
CA GLU A 206 4.66 11.62 12.44
C GLU A 206 4.74 10.09 12.34
N SER A 207 3.63 9.44 11.98
CA SER A 207 3.61 8.01 11.69
C SER A 207 4.49 7.65 10.50
N VAL A 208 4.45 8.46 9.43
CA VAL A 208 5.32 8.27 8.26
C VAL A 208 6.80 8.40 8.64
N GLU A 209 7.16 9.45 9.38
CA GLU A 209 8.54 9.71 9.84
C GLU A 209 9.06 8.58 10.72
N ASN A 210 8.28 8.12 11.70
CA ASN A 210 8.64 6.98 12.54
C ASN A 210 8.93 5.72 11.72
N TYR A 211 8.11 5.42 10.71
CA TYR A 211 8.38 4.30 9.82
C TYR A 211 9.66 4.48 9.02
N VAL A 212 9.97 5.72 8.65
CA VAL A 212 11.15 6.07 7.87
C VAL A 212 12.43 5.91 8.68
N GLU A 213 12.49 6.50 9.87
CA GLU A 213 13.64 6.43 10.80
C GLU A 213 13.99 4.99 11.20
N MET A 214 12.99 4.14 11.40
CA MET A 214 13.22 2.72 11.73
C MET A 214 13.96 1.94 10.62
N ALA A 215 13.99 2.45 9.39
CA ALA A 215 14.69 1.80 8.28
C ALA A 215 16.12 2.34 8.06
N THR A 216 16.54 3.41 8.74
CA THR A 216 17.84 4.04 8.51
C THR A 216 18.74 3.83 9.72
N THR A 217 19.36 2.64 9.82
CA THR A 217 20.72 2.60 10.39
C THR A 217 21.66 3.02 9.26
N ASP A 218 22.64 3.87 9.52
CA ASP A 218 23.49 4.60 8.54
C ASP A 218 24.29 3.74 7.51
N GLU A 219 24.02 2.44 7.39
CA GLU A 219 24.54 1.52 6.37
C GLU A 219 23.37 0.70 5.78
N ASP A 220 23.03 0.97 4.50
CA ASP A 220 21.93 0.34 3.75
C ASP A 220 21.96 -1.21 3.73
N ASP A 221 23.14 -1.81 3.95
CA ASP A 221 23.32 -3.26 4.03
C ASP A 221 22.87 -3.84 5.40
N GLY A 222 22.82 -3.02 6.46
CA GLY A 222 22.58 -3.49 7.83
C GLY A 222 21.22 -4.15 8.03
N ASN A 223 20.14 -3.56 7.50
CA ASN A 223 18.80 -4.15 7.65
C ASN A 223 18.64 -5.46 6.90
N LYS A 224 19.28 -5.58 5.74
CA LYS A 224 19.27 -6.80 4.96
C LYS A 224 20.06 -7.90 5.66
N GLU A 225 21.26 -7.58 6.16
CA GLU A 225 22.08 -8.50 6.95
C GLU A 225 21.36 -8.95 8.23
N ILE A 226 20.65 -8.05 8.92
CA ILE A 226 19.80 -8.39 10.07
C ILE A 226 18.73 -9.40 9.68
N LEU A 227 18.01 -9.18 8.57
CA LEU A 227 17.00 -10.14 8.13
C LEU A 227 17.61 -11.46 7.67
N GLU A 228 18.75 -11.46 7.00
CA GLU A 228 19.47 -12.68 6.59
C GLU A 228 19.87 -13.48 7.84
N GLN A 229 20.44 -12.83 8.85
CA GLN A 229 20.78 -13.46 10.12
C GLN A 229 19.55 -14.04 10.81
N LYS A 230 18.41 -13.32 10.82
CA LYS A 230 17.17 -13.79 11.44
C LYS A 230 16.54 -14.95 10.67
N VAL A 231 16.62 -14.96 9.34
CA VAL A 231 16.18 -16.09 8.51
C VAL A 231 16.95 -17.35 8.87
N ASP A 232 18.27 -17.24 9.05
CA ASP A 232 19.12 -18.36 9.44
C ASP A 232 18.86 -18.79 10.90
N GLU A 233 18.68 -17.84 11.82
CA GLU A 233 18.42 -18.09 13.25
C GLU A 233 17.12 -18.86 13.47
N PHE A 234 16.06 -18.53 12.73
CA PHE A 234 14.73 -19.12 12.85
C PHE A 234 14.47 -20.24 11.83
N ASP A 235 15.48 -20.68 11.08
CA ASP A 235 15.39 -21.72 10.05
C ASP A 235 14.16 -21.51 9.12
N VAL A 236 14.05 -20.32 8.55
CA VAL A 236 12.84 -19.92 7.81
C VAL A 236 12.74 -20.63 6.45
N ASP A 237 11.64 -21.34 6.23
CA ASP A 237 11.25 -21.92 4.94
C ASP A 237 10.65 -20.83 4.02
N LEU A 238 11.48 -20.37 3.10
CA LEU A 238 11.13 -19.31 2.14
C LEU A 238 9.99 -19.71 1.18
N ASP A 239 9.76 -21.01 0.94
CA ASP A 239 8.65 -21.49 0.11
C ASP A 239 7.29 -21.28 0.80
N ARG A 240 7.29 -21.14 2.14
CA ARG A 240 6.08 -21.00 2.96
C ARG A 240 5.72 -19.54 3.30
N ILE A 241 6.54 -18.57 2.86
CA ILE A 241 6.35 -17.12 3.08
C ILE A 241 5.18 -16.52 2.28
N THR A 242 4.53 -17.30 1.41
CA THR A 242 3.33 -16.83 0.69
C THR A 242 2.28 -16.30 1.68
N SER A 243 1.78 -15.08 1.45
CA SER A 243 0.73 -14.46 2.28
C SER A 243 -0.69 -14.96 1.97
N ARG A 244 -0.85 -15.87 1.00
CA ARG A 244 -2.19 -16.34 0.60
C ARG A 244 -2.78 -17.26 1.68
N GLY A 245 -3.95 -16.86 2.18
CA GLY A 245 -4.71 -17.63 3.18
C GLY A 245 -3.95 -17.79 4.50
N VAL A 246 -3.25 -16.74 4.91
CA VAL A 246 -2.52 -16.66 6.18
C VAL A 246 -3.29 -15.72 7.10
N SER A 247 -3.57 -16.19 8.32
CA SER A 247 -4.04 -15.36 9.42
C SER A 247 -2.96 -15.15 10.48
N ASP A 248 -2.02 -16.08 10.60
CA ASP A 248 -1.08 -16.10 11.73
C ASP A 248 0.30 -15.63 11.29
N TRP A 249 0.81 -14.60 11.95
CA TRP A 249 2.05 -13.93 11.61
C TRP A 249 3.04 -13.96 12.76
N PHE A 250 4.31 -14.00 12.41
CA PHE A 250 5.43 -13.92 13.33
C PHE A 250 6.36 -12.77 12.92
N CYS A 251 6.84 -12.00 13.89
CA CYS A 251 7.87 -11.00 13.68
C CYS A 251 9.25 -11.54 14.06
N LEU A 252 10.13 -11.73 13.06
CA LEU A 252 11.51 -12.18 13.24
C LEU A 252 12.38 -11.27 14.13
N LEU A 253 11.97 -10.02 14.35
CA LEU A 253 12.77 -9.02 15.06
C LEU A 253 12.43 -8.92 16.55
N CYS A 254 11.16 -9.06 16.91
CA CYS A 254 10.70 -8.98 18.31
C CYS A 254 10.03 -10.26 18.81
N GLU A 255 9.98 -11.31 17.98
CA GLU A 255 9.44 -12.63 18.30
C GLU A 255 7.97 -12.62 18.71
N HIS A 256 7.24 -11.59 18.26
CA HIS A 256 5.83 -11.44 18.55
C HIS A 256 4.96 -12.14 17.50
N GLU A 257 4.00 -12.92 17.99
CA GLU A 257 2.96 -13.58 17.20
C GLU A 257 1.67 -12.76 17.22
N PHE A 258 0.99 -12.65 16.08
CA PHE A 258 -0.28 -11.93 15.98
C PHE A 258 -1.16 -12.44 14.82
N GLU A 259 -2.47 -12.17 14.90
CA GLU A 259 -3.45 -12.59 13.88
C GLU A 259 -3.91 -11.41 13.01
N ASN A 260 -3.87 -11.58 11.68
CA ASN A 260 -4.46 -10.67 10.70
C ASN A 260 -4.61 -11.36 9.32
N GLU A 261 -5.76 -11.31 8.66
CA GLU A 261 -5.95 -11.86 7.31
C GLU A 261 -5.26 -11.01 6.23
N ALA A 262 -5.14 -9.68 6.44
CA ALA A 262 -4.41 -8.82 5.53
C ALA A 262 -2.89 -8.99 5.73
N PRO A 263 -2.10 -9.06 4.64
CA PRO A 263 -0.65 -9.08 4.76
C PRO A 263 -0.13 -7.74 5.27
N LEU A 264 0.48 -7.78 6.46
CA LEU A 264 1.10 -6.61 7.09
C LEU A 264 2.59 -6.57 6.81
N LYS A 265 3.07 -5.36 6.57
CA LYS A 265 4.50 -5.05 6.51
C LYS A 265 5.05 -4.76 7.90
N LEU A 266 4.23 -4.15 8.75
CA LEU A 266 4.62 -3.68 10.08
C LEU A 266 4.17 -4.67 11.15
N CYS A 267 5.08 -4.96 12.08
CA CYS A 267 4.74 -5.69 13.28
C CYS A 267 3.93 -4.79 14.23
N PRO A 268 2.76 -5.21 14.75
CA PRO A 268 1.96 -4.41 15.67
C PRO A 268 2.60 -4.19 17.05
N ASN A 269 3.64 -4.95 17.40
CA ASN A 269 4.31 -4.83 18.71
C ASN A 269 5.58 -3.97 18.67
N CYS A 270 6.35 -4.02 17.58
CA CYS A 270 7.64 -3.31 17.50
C CYS A 270 7.74 -2.34 16.32
N ASP A 271 6.67 -2.18 15.54
CA ASP A 271 6.58 -1.29 14.36
C ASP A 271 7.63 -1.53 13.26
N ASN A 272 8.42 -2.62 13.34
CA ASN A 272 9.40 -2.94 12.30
C ASN A 272 8.73 -3.42 11.02
N GLY A 273 9.24 -2.93 9.87
CA GLY A 273 8.61 -3.06 8.55
C GLY A 273 9.12 -4.18 7.62
N GLY A 274 10.00 -5.07 8.07
CA GLY A 274 10.63 -6.07 7.18
C GLY A 274 10.57 -7.52 7.65
N GLY A 275 10.44 -7.74 8.97
CA GLY A 275 10.57 -9.06 9.58
C GLY A 275 9.26 -9.83 9.79
N VAL A 276 8.14 -9.36 9.24
CA VAL A 276 6.84 -10.01 9.40
C VAL A 276 6.67 -11.12 8.37
N ILE A 277 6.55 -12.37 8.82
CA ILE A 277 6.36 -13.56 8.00
C ILE A 277 5.16 -14.38 8.48
N PRO A 278 4.55 -15.22 7.63
CA PRO A 278 3.60 -16.23 8.09
C PRO A 278 4.26 -17.14 9.13
N ASP A 279 3.60 -17.39 10.26
CA ASP A 279 4.15 -18.25 11.33
C ASP A 279 4.53 -19.64 10.80
N ARG A 280 3.72 -20.17 9.88
CA ARG A 280 3.98 -21.43 9.17
C ARG A 280 5.33 -21.50 8.44
N ALA A 281 6.02 -20.40 8.23
CA ALA A 281 7.31 -20.38 7.56
C ALA A 281 8.48 -20.70 8.49
N ILE A 282 8.27 -20.77 9.81
CA ILE A 282 9.31 -21.15 10.77
C ILE A 282 9.40 -22.67 10.84
N ASN A 283 10.58 -23.23 10.60
CA ASN A 283 10.82 -24.65 10.82
C ASN A 283 11.12 -24.89 12.30
N ALA A 284 10.25 -25.65 12.97
CA ALA A 284 10.40 -26.02 14.38
C ALA A 284 11.38 -27.19 14.59
#